data_AF-A0A1W9TC32-F1
#
_entry.id   AF-A0A1W9TC32-F1
#
_cell.length_a   1.000
_cell.length_b   1.000
_cell.length_c   1.000
_cell.angle_alpha   90.00
_cell.angle_beta   90.00
_cell.angle_gamma   90.00
#
_symmetry.space_group_name_H-M   'P 1'
#
loop_
_entity.id
_entity.type
_entity.pdbx_description
1 polymer ?
#
loop_
_entity_poly.entity_id
_entity_poly.type
_entity_poly.pdbx_seq_one_letter_code
_entity_poly.pdbx_strand_id
1 'polypeptide(L)'
;MRKIFLFLPLFICIFQPIAHAEIVFNFWGAPAEVRIRVGAATGITTVTHNVPATQVGDGTPVAGTPNSILIEASARRANFFSALSTQFIVSVDSSTPLSNGTDTIPFTNISWTAQDEDIPSGQFTGSPTQVILPPTRAFWLVRDWHTFFYNNTQIVPYGTYTGRVTYTVSVP
;
A
#
# COMPACT_ATOMS: atom_id res chain seq x y z
N MET A 1 71.26 23.75 -56.37
CA MET A 1 70.00 23.15 -56.86
C MET A 1 69.05 22.99 -55.68
N ARG A 2 67.86 23.61 -55.75
CA ARG A 2 66.86 23.72 -54.68
C ARG A 2 66.29 22.35 -54.28
N LYS A 3 66.35 21.98 -53.00
CA LYS A 3 65.63 20.83 -52.44
C LYS A 3 64.24 21.28 -52.00
N ILE A 4 63.21 20.80 -52.69
CA ILE A 4 61.80 20.97 -52.34
C ILE A 4 61.49 20.02 -51.16
N PHE A 5 61.09 20.57 -50.03
CA PHE A 5 60.54 19.81 -48.92
C PHE A 5 59.03 19.66 -49.15
N LEU A 6 58.58 18.45 -49.45
CA LEU A 6 57.17 18.10 -49.55
C LEU A 6 56.64 17.87 -48.12
N PHE A 7 55.78 18.77 -47.63
CA PHE A 7 55.11 18.61 -46.33
C PHE A 7 53.85 17.77 -46.56
N LEU A 8 53.86 16.51 -46.10
CA LEU A 8 52.69 15.63 -46.12
C LEU A 8 51.87 15.87 -44.84
N PRO A 9 50.60 16.29 -44.91
CA PRO A 9 49.80 16.44 -43.70
C PRO A 9 49.42 15.04 -43.16
N LEU A 10 49.88 14.74 -41.94
CA LEU A 10 49.50 13.54 -41.20
C LEU A 10 48.06 13.71 -40.70
N PHE A 11 47.12 13.03 -41.35
CA PHE A 11 45.72 12.99 -40.94
C PHE A 11 45.59 12.04 -39.74
N ILE A 12 45.45 12.58 -38.53
CA ILE A 12 45.20 11.77 -37.33
C ILE A 12 43.71 11.41 -37.30
N CYS A 13 43.39 10.15 -37.64
CA CYS A 13 42.07 9.58 -37.40
C CYS A 13 41.84 9.45 -35.89
N ILE A 14 40.94 10.27 -35.35
CA ILE A 14 40.45 10.14 -33.98
C ILE A 14 39.51 8.94 -33.96
N PHE A 15 39.96 7.79 -33.46
CA PHE A 15 39.08 6.66 -33.18
C PHE A 15 38.09 7.09 -32.08
N GLN A 16 36.84 7.34 -32.45
CA GLN A 16 35.79 7.53 -31.46
C GLN A 16 35.58 6.20 -30.72
N PRO A 17 35.47 6.19 -29.38
CA PRO A 17 35.12 4.97 -28.67
C PRO A 17 33.74 4.53 -29.16
N ILE A 18 33.66 3.31 -29.69
CA ILE A 18 32.39 2.68 -30.03
C ILE A 18 31.62 2.56 -28.71
N ALA A 19 30.53 3.30 -28.58
CA ALA A 19 29.62 3.14 -27.45
C ALA A 19 28.84 1.84 -27.66
N HIS A 20 29.08 0.87 -26.80
CA HIS A 20 28.30 -0.37 -26.76
C HIS A 20 27.15 -0.18 -25.77
N ALA A 21 25.93 -0.40 -26.22
CA ALA A 21 24.78 -0.55 -25.35
C ALA A 21 24.70 -2.02 -24.92
N GLU A 22 24.85 -2.27 -23.62
CA GLU A 22 24.54 -3.58 -23.04
C GLU A 22 23.03 -3.63 -22.74
N ILE A 23 22.32 -4.46 -23.48
CA ILE A 23 20.90 -4.74 -23.22
C ILE A 23 20.85 -6.06 -22.44
N VAL A 24 20.76 -5.96 -21.12
CA VAL A 24 20.60 -7.12 -20.23
C VAL A 24 19.12 -7.45 -20.13
N PHE A 25 18.74 -8.64 -20.59
CA PHE A 25 17.42 -9.19 -20.31
C PHE A 25 17.51 -10.17 -19.14
N ASN A 26 16.98 -9.79 -17.98
CA ASN A 26 16.79 -10.71 -16.86
C ASN A 26 15.50 -11.51 -17.06
N PHE A 27 15.59 -12.60 -17.83
CA PHE A 27 14.46 -13.51 -18.05
C PHE A 27 14.32 -14.60 -16.97
N TRP A 28 15.10 -14.54 -15.89
CA TRP A 28 15.09 -15.55 -14.82
C TRP A 28 15.18 -14.92 -13.43
N GLY A 29 14.12 -15.10 -12.63
CA GLY A 29 14.23 -15.15 -11.18
C GLY A 29 14.28 -13.83 -10.41
N ALA A 30 13.35 -12.89 -10.63
CA ALA A 30 13.09 -11.89 -9.58
C ALA A 30 12.67 -12.64 -8.30
N PRO A 31 13.19 -12.33 -7.10
CA PRO A 31 12.86 -13.08 -5.90
C PRO A 31 11.36 -12.99 -5.60
N ALA A 32 10.80 -14.02 -4.98
CA ALA A 32 9.43 -13.95 -4.46
C ALA A 32 9.31 -12.75 -3.52
N GLU A 33 8.24 -11.97 -3.66
CA GLU A 33 8.01 -10.76 -2.86
C GLU A 33 6.55 -10.73 -2.44
N VAL A 34 6.31 -10.30 -1.22
CA VAL A 34 5.01 -9.88 -0.74
C VAL A 34 5.14 -8.43 -0.33
N ARG A 35 4.21 -7.59 -0.78
CA ARG A 35 4.21 -6.16 -0.52
C ARG A 35 2.83 -5.73 -0.08
N ILE A 36 2.80 -4.94 0.99
CA ILE A 36 1.62 -4.19 1.42
C ILE A 36 2.02 -2.76 1.73
N ARG A 37 1.13 -1.83 1.41
CA ARG A 37 1.19 -0.44 1.84
C ARG A 37 -0.21 0.03 2.22
N VAL A 38 -0.30 0.77 3.33
CA VAL A 38 -1.54 1.38 3.80
C VAL A 38 -1.29 2.87 4.11
N GLY A 39 -1.81 3.73 3.25
CA GLY A 39 -1.67 5.17 3.25
C GLY A 39 -0.26 5.66 2.90
N ALA A 40 0.39 6.38 3.83
CA ALA A 40 1.72 6.95 3.67
C ALA A 40 2.76 5.90 3.25
N ALA A 41 3.79 6.35 2.50
CA ALA A 41 4.87 5.47 2.05
C ALA A 41 5.79 5.02 3.20
N THR A 42 5.83 5.80 4.28
CA THR A 42 6.63 5.54 5.49
C THR A 42 5.82 5.92 6.72
N GLY A 43 5.88 5.11 7.77
CA GLY A 43 5.19 5.36 9.04
C GLY A 43 3.73 4.89 9.06
N ILE A 44 3.02 5.26 10.13
CA ILE A 44 1.61 4.94 10.32
C ILE A 44 0.76 6.10 9.84
N THR A 45 -0.18 5.82 8.95
CA THR A 45 -1.19 6.81 8.55
C THR A 45 -2.21 6.96 9.66
N THR A 46 -2.32 8.18 10.21
CA THR A 46 -3.33 8.50 11.22
C THR A 46 -4.57 9.03 10.52
N VAL A 47 -5.72 8.41 10.82
CA VAL A 47 -7.04 8.88 10.37
C VAL A 47 -7.77 9.47 11.57
N THR A 48 -8.11 10.75 11.49
CA THR A 48 -8.78 11.47 12.58
C THR A 48 -10.26 11.63 12.27
N HIS A 49 -11.11 11.24 13.21
CA HIS A 49 -12.55 11.47 13.18
C HIS A 49 -12.90 12.51 14.25
N ASN A 50 -13.19 13.74 13.83
CA ASN A 50 -13.56 14.81 14.76
C ASN A 50 -15.07 14.80 14.96
N VAL A 51 -15.52 14.38 16.15
CA VAL A 51 -16.94 14.36 16.52
C VAL A 51 -17.25 15.59 17.36
N PRO A 52 -18.04 16.57 16.87
CA PRO A 52 -18.51 17.69 17.66
C PRO A 52 -19.34 17.24 18.86
N ALA A 53 -19.28 17.98 19.97
CA ALA A 53 -20.02 17.65 21.19
C ALA A 53 -21.54 17.51 20.98
N THR A 54 -22.09 18.27 20.02
CA THR A 54 -23.52 18.24 19.66
C THR A 54 -23.92 17.00 18.85
N GLN A 55 -22.95 16.21 18.37
CA GLN A 55 -23.18 15.04 17.51
C GLN A 55 -22.83 13.73 18.20
N VAL A 56 -22.36 13.73 19.44
CA VAL A 56 -21.90 12.50 20.11
C VAL A 56 -23.05 11.49 20.22
N GLY A 57 -22.89 10.33 19.60
CA GLY A 57 -23.87 9.24 19.66
C GLY A 57 -25.15 9.50 18.84
N ASP A 58 -25.15 10.48 17.93
CA ASP A 58 -26.32 10.82 17.11
C ASP A 58 -26.55 9.86 15.93
N GLY A 59 -25.62 8.92 15.69
CA GLY A 59 -25.67 7.95 14.60
C GLY A 59 -25.29 8.51 13.23
N THR A 60 -24.91 9.78 13.12
CA THR A 60 -24.42 10.38 11.87
C THR A 60 -22.97 9.96 11.64
N PRO A 61 -22.65 9.25 10.54
CA PRO A 61 -21.28 8.84 10.27
C PRO A 61 -20.34 10.03 10.08
N VAL A 62 -19.18 9.98 10.74
CA VAL A 62 -18.15 11.02 10.69
C VAL A 62 -16.98 10.54 9.82
N ALA A 63 -16.80 11.19 8.68
CA ALA A 63 -15.70 10.89 7.76
C ALA A 63 -14.34 11.18 8.39
N GLY A 64 -13.39 10.28 8.16
CA GLY A 64 -12.01 10.42 8.61
C GLY A 64 -11.23 11.41 7.76
N THR A 65 -10.23 12.05 8.37
CA THR A 65 -9.23 12.89 7.69
C THR A 65 -7.85 12.27 7.88
N PRO A 66 -7.06 12.00 6.81
CA PRO A 66 -7.41 12.22 5.40
C PRO A 66 -8.51 11.27 4.92
N ASN A 67 -9.34 11.74 3.98
CA ASN A 67 -10.50 11.01 3.45
C ASN A 67 -10.16 10.12 2.25
N SER A 68 -8.89 9.79 2.05
CA SER A 68 -8.44 8.98 0.92
C SER A 68 -7.15 8.27 1.31
N ILE A 69 -7.29 7.01 1.70
CA ILE A 69 -6.20 6.17 2.18
C ILE A 69 -5.94 5.07 1.16
N LEU A 70 -4.77 5.08 0.55
CA LEU A 70 -4.36 4.05 -0.38
C LEU A 70 -4.13 2.71 0.33
N ILE A 71 -4.77 1.64 -0.12
CA ILE A 71 -4.39 0.27 0.24
C ILE A 71 -3.84 -0.39 -1.01
N GLU A 72 -2.58 -0.79 -0.96
CA GLU A 72 -1.89 -1.45 -2.06
C GLU A 72 -1.33 -2.78 -1.58
N ALA A 73 -1.65 -3.86 -2.30
CA ALA A 73 -1.20 -5.20 -1.99
C ALA A 73 -0.79 -5.95 -3.26
N SER A 74 0.32 -6.69 -3.17
CA SER A 74 0.76 -7.57 -4.24
C SER A 74 1.58 -8.71 -3.67
N ALA A 75 1.54 -9.85 -4.35
CA ALA A 75 2.56 -10.87 -4.24
C ALA A 75 3.15 -11.11 -5.62
N ARG A 76 4.42 -11.50 -5.69
CA ARG A 76 5.08 -11.98 -6.90
C ARG A 76 5.79 -13.29 -6.61
N ARG A 77 5.80 -14.17 -7.60
CA ARG A 77 6.45 -15.49 -7.52
C ARG A 77 7.86 -15.42 -8.08
N ALA A 78 8.76 -16.22 -7.53
CA ALA A 78 10.15 -16.22 -7.99
C ALA A 78 10.30 -16.77 -9.43
N ASN A 79 9.50 -17.77 -9.78
CA ASN A 79 9.55 -18.45 -11.07
C ASN A 79 8.13 -18.78 -11.54
N PHE A 80 7.88 -18.66 -12.85
CA PHE A 80 6.59 -19.01 -13.47
C PHE A 80 6.17 -20.46 -13.17
N PHE A 81 7.15 -21.37 -13.09
CA PHE A 81 6.98 -22.81 -12.85
C PHE A 81 7.00 -23.26 -11.38
N SER A 82 7.08 -22.35 -10.41
CA SER A 82 7.11 -22.76 -8.99
C SER A 82 5.78 -23.44 -8.56
N ALA A 83 5.75 -24.14 -7.43
CA ALA A 83 4.51 -24.65 -6.84
C ALA A 83 3.92 -23.73 -5.75
N LEU A 84 4.58 -22.60 -5.44
CA LEU A 84 4.09 -21.62 -4.46
C LEU A 84 2.74 -21.06 -4.91
N SER A 85 1.83 -20.85 -3.94
CA SER A 85 0.47 -20.40 -4.18
C SER A 85 0.43 -19.27 -5.19
N THR A 86 -0.46 -19.44 -6.16
CA THR A 86 -0.71 -18.47 -7.23
C THR A 86 -1.52 -17.30 -6.72
N GLN A 87 -1.77 -17.22 -5.41
CA GLN A 87 -2.66 -16.26 -4.79
C GLN A 87 -2.07 -15.63 -3.53
N PHE A 88 -2.58 -14.45 -3.19
CA PHE A 88 -2.37 -13.79 -1.91
C PHE A 88 -3.71 -13.34 -1.33
N ILE A 89 -3.74 -13.14 -0.02
CA ILE A 89 -4.89 -12.70 0.76
C ILE A 89 -4.46 -11.46 1.55
N VAL A 90 -5.36 -10.48 1.69
CA VAL A 90 -5.17 -9.39 2.66
C VAL A 90 -6.13 -9.60 3.83
N SER A 91 -5.57 -9.67 5.03
CA SER A 91 -6.34 -9.68 6.27
C SER A 91 -6.03 -8.46 7.12
N VAL A 92 -6.97 -8.08 7.98
CA VAL A 92 -6.81 -7.01 8.96
C VAL A 92 -7.09 -7.53 10.37
N ASP A 93 -6.24 -7.13 11.31
CA ASP A 93 -6.47 -7.26 12.76
C ASP A 93 -7.06 -5.94 13.26
N SER A 94 -8.27 -6.02 13.80
CA SER A 94 -9.00 -4.92 14.44
C SER A 94 -9.46 -5.28 15.86
N SER A 95 -8.83 -6.29 16.47
CA SER A 95 -9.24 -6.88 17.76
C SER A 95 -8.99 -5.98 18.96
N THR A 96 -7.99 -5.09 18.87
CA THR A 96 -7.67 -4.15 19.95
C THR A 96 -8.48 -2.86 19.75
N PRO A 97 -9.40 -2.49 20.64
CA PRO A 97 -10.26 -1.31 20.46
C PRO A 97 -9.45 -0.01 20.53
N LEU A 98 -10.06 1.10 20.08
CA LEU A 98 -9.53 2.42 20.36
C LEU A 98 -9.71 2.71 21.86
N SER A 99 -8.73 3.35 22.51
CA SER A 99 -8.78 3.66 23.94
C SER A 99 -8.27 5.07 24.24
N ASN A 100 -8.84 5.67 25.29
CA ASN A 100 -8.34 6.89 25.93
C ASN A 100 -7.58 6.59 27.25
N GLY A 101 -7.38 5.32 27.59
CA GLY A 101 -6.80 4.84 28.86
C GLY A 101 -7.81 4.39 29.92
N THR A 102 -9.07 4.83 29.81
CA THR A 102 -10.16 4.50 30.76
C THR A 102 -11.32 3.81 30.05
N ASP A 103 -11.75 4.39 28.94
CA ASP A 103 -12.87 3.96 28.10
C ASP A 103 -12.36 3.46 26.75
N THR A 104 -13.21 2.70 26.05
CA THR A 104 -12.88 2.12 24.75
C THR A 104 -13.99 2.27 23.73
N ILE A 105 -13.61 2.44 22.46
CA ILE A 105 -14.49 2.37 21.29
C ILE A 105 -14.08 1.13 20.48
N PRO A 106 -14.97 0.13 20.31
CA PRO A 106 -14.69 -1.01 19.43
C PRO A 106 -14.41 -0.56 17.99
N PHE A 107 -13.45 -1.21 17.31
CA PHE A 107 -13.24 -0.96 15.88
C PHE A 107 -14.45 -1.34 15.02
N THR A 108 -15.39 -2.15 15.55
CA THR A 108 -16.67 -2.37 14.89
C THR A 108 -17.49 -1.09 14.68
N ASN A 109 -17.13 0.05 15.29
CA ASN A 109 -17.74 1.33 14.96
C ASN A 109 -17.06 2.07 13.79
N ILE A 110 -16.06 1.46 13.14
CA ILE A 110 -15.34 2.04 12.02
C ILE A 110 -15.65 1.24 10.75
N SER A 111 -16.13 1.95 9.73
CA SER A 111 -16.42 1.44 8.39
C SER A 111 -15.54 2.11 7.33
N TRP A 112 -15.54 1.59 6.11
CA TRP A 112 -14.90 2.22 4.97
C TRP A 112 -15.72 2.08 3.69
N THR A 113 -15.58 3.06 2.80
CA THR A 113 -15.98 2.96 1.41
C THR A 113 -14.74 2.88 0.53
N ALA A 114 -14.76 1.92 -0.41
CA ALA A 114 -13.77 1.76 -1.47
C ALA A 114 -14.09 2.66 -2.66
N GLN A 115 -13.08 3.02 -3.44
CA GLN A 115 -13.28 3.88 -4.61
C GLN A 115 -13.60 3.07 -5.86
N ASP A 116 -12.87 1.97 -6.08
CA ASP A 116 -13.03 1.12 -7.27
C ASP A 116 -13.52 -0.31 -6.95
N GLU A 117 -13.62 -0.66 -5.66
CA GLU A 117 -14.11 -1.96 -5.16
C GLU A 117 -13.17 -3.13 -5.53
N ASP A 118 -11.92 -2.86 -5.89
CA ASP A 118 -10.89 -3.91 -5.98
C ASP A 118 -10.63 -4.52 -4.58
N ILE A 119 -10.77 -3.70 -3.51
CA ILE A 119 -10.94 -4.16 -2.14
C ILE A 119 -12.33 -3.72 -1.68
N PRO A 120 -13.29 -4.64 -1.48
CA PRO A 120 -14.67 -4.25 -1.23
C PRO A 120 -14.87 -3.29 -0.05
N SER A 121 -15.83 -2.37 -0.18
CA SER A 121 -16.35 -1.57 0.92
C SER A 121 -16.78 -2.45 2.11
N GLY A 122 -16.64 -1.96 3.34
CA GLY A 122 -16.89 -2.80 4.50
C GLY A 122 -16.79 -2.12 5.85
N GLN A 123 -16.74 -2.95 6.89
CA GLN A 123 -16.69 -2.54 8.29
C GLN A 123 -15.78 -3.49 9.06
N PHE A 124 -15.04 -2.96 10.03
CA PHE A 124 -14.21 -3.84 10.85
C PHE A 124 -15.08 -4.73 11.72
N THR A 125 -14.66 -5.98 11.91
CA THR A 125 -15.42 -6.96 12.70
C THR A 125 -14.98 -7.06 14.16
N GLY A 126 -13.89 -6.38 14.54
CA GLY A 126 -13.27 -6.55 15.86
C GLY A 126 -12.55 -7.90 16.01
N SER A 127 -12.32 -8.60 14.89
CA SER A 127 -11.59 -9.87 14.85
C SER A 127 -10.08 -9.64 14.66
N PRO A 128 -9.22 -10.55 15.18
CA PRO A 128 -7.79 -10.53 14.88
C PRO A 128 -7.47 -10.90 13.42
N THR A 129 -8.41 -11.54 12.72
CA THR A 129 -8.22 -11.98 11.33
C THR A 129 -9.50 -11.81 10.53
N GLN A 130 -9.75 -10.61 10.03
CA GLN A 130 -10.79 -10.34 9.04
C GLN A 130 -10.16 -10.32 7.64
N VAL A 131 -10.64 -11.17 6.73
CA VAL A 131 -10.22 -11.10 5.31
C VAL A 131 -10.94 -9.93 4.64
N ILE A 132 -10.18 -9.01 4.06
CA ILE A 132 -10.71 -7.86 3.31
C ILE A 132 -10.44 -7.97 1.80
N LEU A 133 -9.39 -8.71 1.42
CA LEU A 133 -9.16 -9.11 0.04
C LEU A 133 -9.09 -10.65 0.00
N PRO A 134 -10.08 -11.34 -0.60
CA PRO A 134 -10.05 -12.79 -0.76
C PRO A 134 -8.91 -13.23 -1.70
N PRO A 135 -8.66 -14.54 -1.85
CA PRO A 135 -7.55 -15.05 -2.65
C PRO A 135 -7.48 -14.43 -4.06
N THR A 136 -6.45 -13.61 -4.27
CA THR A 136 -6.20 -12.84 -5.50
C THR A 136 -4.90 -13.26 -6.14
N ARG A 137 -4.80 -13.24 -7.46
CA ARG A 137 -3.64 -13.79 -8.18
C ARG A 137 -2.32 -13.04 -7.87
N ALA A 138 -1.27 -13.78 -7.51
CA ALA A 138 0.08 -13.31 -7.15
C ALA A 138 0.93 -12.81 -8.34
N PHE A 139 0.30 -12.18 -9.32
CA PHE A 139 0.95 -11.35 -10.35
C PHE A 139 0.17 -10.04 -10.59
N TRP A 140 -0.82 -9.77 -9.74
CA TRP A 140 -1.65 -8.58 -9.79
C TRP A 140 -1.19 -7.64 -8.68
N LEU A 141 -1.12 -6.35 -9.02
CA LEU A 141 -1.07 -5.27 -8.06
C LEU A 141 -2.52 -4.83 -7.81
N VAL A 142 -3.00 -5.01 -6.59
CA VAL A 142 -4.30 -4.49 -6.15
C VAL A 142 -4.04 -3.14 -5.50
N ARG A 143 -4.82 -2.12 -5.89
CA ARG A 143 -4.67 -0.76 -5.40
C ARG A 143 -6.02 -0.07 -5.36
N ASP A 144 -6.48 0.24 -4.15
CA ASP A 144 -7.77 0.89 -3.92
C ASP A 144 -7.61 2.05 -2.93
N TRP A 145 -8.51 3.04 -2.99
CA TRP A 145 -8.55 4.19 -2.10
C TRP A 145 -9.77 4.14 -1.19
N HIS A 146 -9.50 4.18 0.11
CA HIS A 146 -10.53 4.00 1.13
C HIS A 146 -10.81 5.32 1.84
N THR A 147 -12.09 5.62 2.05
CA THR A 147 -12.54 6.62 3.02
C THR A 147 -13.03 5.89 4.26
N PHE A 148 -12.43 6.14 5.42
CA PHE A 148 -12.91 5.55 6.68
C PHE A 148 -13.96 6.44 7.33
N PHE A 149 -14.91 5.84 8.02
CA PHE A 149 -15.99 6.52 8.74
C PHE A 149 -16.11 5.98 10.16
N TYR A 150 -16.36 6.86 11.12
CA TYR A 150 -16.83 6.49 12.45
C TYR A 150 -18.34 6.56 12.47
N ASN A 151 -19.01 5.43 12.71
CA ASN A 151 -20.47 5.31 12.65
C ASN A 151 -21.20 6.14 13.72
N ASN A 152 -20.50 6.53 14.80
CA ASN A 152 -21.00 7.45 15.83
C ASN A 152 -22.35 7.04 16.46
N THR A 153 -22.59 5.75 16.62
CA THR A 153 -23.81 5.20 17.22
C THR A 153 -23.73 5.04 18.74
N GLN A 154 -22.53 5.17 19.33
CA GLN A 154 -22.28 5.01 20.75
C GLN A 154 -22.00 6.37 21.41
N ILE A 155 -22.67 6.64 22.53
CA ILE A 155 -22.33 7.76 23.41
C ILE A 155 -21.10 7.36 24.23
N VAL A 156 -20.03 8.13 24.13
CA VAL A 156 -18.78 7.91 24.86
C VAL A 156 -18.32 9.20 25.54
N PRO A 157 -17.58 9.12 26.66
CA PRO A 157 -16.99 10.30 27.29
C PRO A 157 -16.08 11.07 26.32
N TYR A 158 -15.99 12.39 26.52
CA TYR A 158 -15.10 13.22 25.72
C TYR A 158 -13.64 12.79 25.89
N GLY A 159 -12.88 12.83 24.81
CA GLY A 159 -11.45 12.50 24.85
C GLY A 159 -10.92 12.06 23.49
N THR A 160 -9.62 11.83 23.46
CA THR A 160 -8.94 11.29 22.28
C THR A 160 -8.80 9.78 22.46
N TYR A 161 -9.48 9.03 21.59
CA TYR A 161 -9.38 7.57 21.54
C TYR A 161 -8.39 7.22 20.43
N THR A 162 -7.33 6.49 20.78
CA THR A 162 -6.32 6.03 19.82
C THR A 162 -6.33 4.53 19.72
N GLY A 163 -6.12 4.02 18.52
CA GLY A 163 -6.07 2.59 18.24
C GLY A 163 -5.32 2.35 16.94
N ARG A 164 -5.01 1.08 16.67
CA ARG A 164 -4.31 0.68 15.46
C ARG A 164 -4.92 -0.58 14.89
N VAL A 165 -5.11 -0.59 13.58
CA VAL A 165 -5.37 -1.80 12.79
C VAL A 165 -4.07 -2.25 12.12
N THR A 166 -3.89 -3.57 12.00
CA THR A 166 -2.71 -4.14 11.34
C THR A 166 -3.15 -4.94 10.13
N TYR A 167 -2.67 -4.54 8.95
CA TYR A 167 -2.94 -5.25 7.71
C TYR A 167 -1.80 -6.23 7.42
N THR A 168 -2.15 -7.43 7.00
CA THR A 168 -1.21 -8.50 6.66
C THR A 168 -1.53 -9.01 5.26
N VAL A 169 -0.49 -9.19 4.44
CA VAL A 169 -0.60 -9.98 3.22
C VAL A 169 0.03 -11.33 3.46
N SER A 170 -0.71 -12.39 3.16
CA SER A 170 -0.24 -13.77 3.25
C SER A 170 -0.38 -14.48 1.91
N VAL A 171 0.60 -15.31 1.58
CA VAL A 171 0.54 -16.28 0.49
C VAL A 171 0.28 -17.63 1.14
N PRO A 172 -0.90 -18.25 0.94
CA PRO A 172 -1.24 -19.52 1.56
C PRO A 172 -0.44 -20.70 0.98
#